data_AF-A0A2B5Y7V5-F1
#
_entry.id   AF-A0A2B5Y7V5-F1
#
_cell.length_a   1.000
_cell.length_b   1.000
_cell.length_c   1.000
_cell.angle_alpha   90.00
_cell.angle_beta   90.00
_cell.angle_gamma   90.00
#
_symmetry.space_group_name_H-M   'P 1'
#
loop_
_entity.id
_entity.type
_entity.pdbx_description
1 polymer ?
#
loop_
_entity_poly.entity_id
_entity_poly.type
_entity_poly.pdbx_seq_one_letter_code
_entity_poly.pdbx_strand_id
1 'polypeptide(L)'
;MDTVNKILGRNIQAFLESRDLDKVWVRKRADIEERIFDDMLSGKEKIDIYVYVAKINKLFGIKDPAYFYQTNFNYTKPRNQLNCKEDFLEYISSSPKGNGTLELNEEFEVFFEFVELIDILKATTKY
;
A
#
# COMPACT_ATOMS: atom_id res chain seq x y z
N MET A 1 5.25 9.36 26.97
CA MET A 1 4.32 9.85 25.93
C MET A 1 5.01 9.64 24.60
N ASP A 2 4.38 8.94 23.66
CA ASP A 2 4.99 8.75 22.34
C ASP A 2 4.90 10.06 21.55
N THR A 3 5.98 10.42 20.87
CA THR A 3 6.02 11.60 20.02
C THR A 3 5.21 11.33 18.75
N VAL A 4 4.73 12.39 18.10
CA VAL A 4 3.98 12.28 16.83
C VAL A 4 4.78 11.45 15.81
N ASN A 5 6.10 11.65 15.73
CA ASN A 5 6.96 10.89 14.82
C ASN A 5 7.00 9.40 15.12
N LYS A 6 7.02 9.01 16.41
CA LYS A 6 6.97 7.59 16.83
C LYS A 6 5.62 6.94 16.55
N ILE A 7 4.54 7.70 16.64
CA ILE A 7 3.20 7.20 16.28
C ILE A 7 3.13 6.99 14.76
N LEU A 8 3.56 7.99 13.98
CA LEU A 8 3.58 7.92 12.52
C LEU A 8 4.44 6.77 12.00
N GLY A 9 5.68 6.65 12.50
CA GLY A 9 6.59 5.57 12.10
C GLY A 9 5.98 4.18 12.32
N ARG A 10 5.38 3.94 13.49
CA ARG A 10 4.67 2.69 13.79
C ARG A 10 3.45 2.46 12.91
N ASN A 11 2.65 3.49 12.66
CA ASN A 11 1.46 3.38 11.83
C ASN A 11 1.81 3.03 10.37
N ILE A 12 2.83 3.69 9.81
CA ILE A 12 3.34 3.38 8.47
C ILE A 12 3.91 1.96 8.45
N GLN A 13 4.71 1.58 9.46
CA GLN A 13 5.27 0.23 9.54
C GLN A 13 4.18 -0.85 9.58
N ALA A 14 3.16 -0.68 10.43
CA ALA A 14 2.02 -1.60 10.51
C ALA A 14 1.22 -1.67 9.19
N PHE A 15 1.08 -0.54 8.48
CA PHE A 15 0.44 -0.49 7.17
C PHE A 15 1.22 -1.28 6.11
N LEU A 16 2.55 -1.18 6.11
CA LEU A 16 3.41 -1.90 5.17
C LEU A 16 3.43 -3.40 5.46
N GLU A 17 3.61 -3.76 6.73
CA GLU A 17 3.71 -5.16 7.17
C GLU A 17 2.39 -5.92 6.98
N SER A 18 1.25 -5.28 7.20
CA SER A 18 -0.06 -5.91 6.93
C SER A 18 -0.36 -6.18 5.46
N ARG A 19 0.41 -5.59 4.55
CA ARG A 19 0.29 -5.76 3.10
C ARG A 19 1.45 -6.56 2.51
N ASP A 20 2.32 -7.11 3.36
CA ASP A 20 3.54 -7.81 2.96
C ASP A 20 4.39 -7.01 1.95
N LEU A 21 4.43 -5.68 2.15
CA LEU A 21 5.13 -4.76 1.24
C LEU A 21 6.63 -4.73 1.55
N ASP A 22 7.44 -4.96 0.52
CA ASP A 22 8.89 -4.82 0.62
C ASP A 22 9.28 -3.35 0.87
N LYS A 23 9.94 -3.11 2.01
CA LYS A 23 10.39 -1.79 2.45
C LYS A 23 11.37 -1.17 1.45
N VAL A 24 12.21 -1.97 0.79
CA VAL A 24 13.16 -1.49 -0.22
C VAL A 24 12.42 -0.98 -1.47
N TRP A 25 11.42 -1.73 -1.94
CA TRP A 25 10.55 -1.33 -3.03
C TRP A 25 9.80 -0.03 -2.74
N VAL A 26 9.18 0.08 -1.55
CA VAL A 26 8.43 1.27 -1.13
C VAL A 26 9.32 2.49 -1.10
N ARG A 27 10.49 2.38 -0.47
CA ARG A 27 11.48 3.45 -0.40
C ARG A 27 11.85 3.98 -1.79
N LYS A 28 12.21 3.08 -2.71
CA LYS A 28 12.64 3.45 -4.07
C LYS A 28 11.51 4.15 -4.84
N ARG A 29 10.29 3.63 -4.76
CA ARG A 29 9.12 4.19 -5.46
C ARG A 29 8.62 5.50 -4.85
N ALA A 30 8.80 5.69 -3.55
CA ALA A 30 8.48 6.94 -2.86
C ALA A 30 9.58 8.01 -3.04
N ASP A 31 10.71 7.69 -3.68
CA ASP A 31 11.86 8.57 -3.83
C ASP A 31 12.36 9.10 -2.47
N ILE A 32 12.58 8.18 -1.52
CA ILE A 32 13.07 8.52 -0.17
C ILE A 32 14.46 7.92 0.01
N GLU A 33 15.40 8.71 0.52
CA GLU A 33 16.73 8.23 0.87
C GLU A 33 16.64 7.16 1.98
N GLU A 34 17.49 6.13 1.92
CA GLU A 34 17.49 5.00 2.86
C GLU A 34 17.54 5.42 4.32
N ARG A 35 18.52 6.26 4.66
CA ARG A 35 18.67 6.78 6.01
C ARG A 35 17.42 7.51 6.49
N ILE A 36 16.79 8.29 5.62
CA ILE A 36 15.60 9.08 5.94
C ILE A 36 14.39 8.17 6.14
N PHE A 37 14.24 7.16 5.28
CA PHE A 37 13.17 6.18 5.38
C PHE A 37 13.27 5.39 6.69
N ASP A 38 14.47 4.94 7.06
CA ASP A 38 14.69 4.22 8.31
C ASP A 38 14.48 5.11 9.54
N ASP A 39 14.95 6.36 9.48
CA ASP A 39 14.73 7.35 10.52
C ASP A 39 13.24 7.67 10.70
N MET A 40 12.47 7.67 9.60
CA MET A 40 11.01 7.85 9.60
C MET A 40 10.30 6.68 10.26
N LEU A 41 10.60 5.44 9.85
CA LEU A 41 9.98 4.26 10.45
C LEU A 41 10.34 4.13 11.94
N SER A 42 11.56 4.54 12.31
CA SER A 42 12.02 4.56 13.70
C SER A 42 11.44 5.72 14.53
N GLY A 43 10.77 6.69 13.89
CA GLY A 43 10.17 7.85 14.55
C GLY A 43 11.19 8.84 15.12
N LYS A 44 12.35 9.02 14.48
CA LYS A 44 13.34 10.03 14.91
C LYS A 44 12.80 11.44 14.69
N GLU A 45 13.22 12.38 15.55
CA GLU A 45 12.69 13.76 15.54
C GLU A 45 13.38 14.70 14.55
N LYS A 46 14.57 14.32 14.05
CA LYS A 46 15.39 15.20 13.21
C LYS A 46 14.98 15.24 11.73
N ILE A 47 13.83 14.67 11.38
CA ILE A 47 13.35 14.58 10.01
C ILE A 47 12.04 15.36 9.85
N ASP A 48 11.85 15.95 8.68
CA ASP A 48 10.56 16.53 8.31
C ASP A 48 9.59 15.42 7.89
N ILE A 49 9.00 14.76 8.90
CA ILE A 49 8.17 13.57 8.68
C ILE A 49 6.96 13.85 7.78
N TYR A 50 6.44 15.08 7.78
CA TYR A 50 5.26 15.47 7.00
C TYR A 50 5.51 15.33 5.49
N VAL A 51 6.69 15.74 5.02
CA VAL A 51 7.08 15.62 3.60
C VAL A 51 7.14 14.16 3.17
N TYR A 52 7.69 13.28 4.02
CA TYR A 52 7.83 11.87 3.69
C TYR A 52 6.50 11.12 3.80
N VAL A 53 5.65 11.46 4.75
CA VAL A 53 4.27 10.96 4.82
C VAL A 53 3.50 11.32 3.56
N ALA A 54 3.66 12.54 3.03
CA ALA A 54 3.02 12.94 1.78
C ALA A 54 3.51 12.11 0.57
N LYS A 55 4.82 11.79 0.51
CA LYS A 55 5.38 10.89 -0.51
C LYS A 55 4.78 9.49 -0.43
N ILE A 56 4.63 8.94 0.78
CA ILE A 56 3.98 7.64 1.00
C ILE A 56 2.49 7.68 0.62
N ASN A 57 1.76 8.72 1.04
CA ASN A 57 0.35 8.89 0.66
C ASN A 57 0.18 8.94 -0.87
N LYS A 58 1.05 9.69 -1.55
CA LYS A 58 1.05 9.78 -3.01
C LYS A 58 1.31 8.41 -3.66
N LEU A 59 2.29 7.65 -3.16
CA LEU A 59 2.62 6.32 -3.69
C LEU A 59 1.41 5.36 -3.63
N PHE A 60 0.66 5.40 -2.52
CA PHE A 60 -0.48 4.50 -2.30
C PHE A 60 -1.85 5.11 -2.66
N GLY A 61 -1.89 6.27 -3.30
CA GLY A 61 -3.14 6.93 -3.68
C GLY A 61 -4.04 7.31 -2.48
N ILE A 62 -3.45 7.50 -1.30
CA ILE A 62 -4.17 7.85 -0.08
C ILE A 62 -4.58 9.32 -0.17
N LYS A 63 -5.90 9.56 -0.26
CA LYS A 63 -6.47 10.91 -0.42
C LYS A 63 -6.44 11.74 0.87
N ASP A 64 -6.50 11.09 2.02
CA ASP A 64 -6.50 11.76 3.34
C ASP A 64 -5.05 12.03 3.79
N PRO A 65 -4.61 13.30 3.87
CA PRO A 65 -3.27 13.64 4.36
C PRO A 65 -3.06 13.21 5.82
N ALA A 66 -4.13 13.15 6.60
CA ALA A 66 -4.11 12.75 8.01
C ALA A 66 -4.20 11.23 8.21
N TYR A 67 -4.19 10.42 7.14
CA TYR A 67 -4.44 8.99 7.20
C TYR A 67 -3.56 8.26 8.22
N PHE A 68 -2.27 8.59 8.31
CA PHE A 68 -1.32 7.95 9.24
C PHE A 68 -1.30 8.57 10.65
N TYR A 69 -2.01 9.68 10.88
CA TYR A 69 -2.03 10.40 12.15
C TYR A 69 -3.11 9.86 13.11
N GLN A 70 -3.95 8.94 12.63
CA GLN A 70 -5.05 8.40 13.40
C GLN A 70 -4.53 7.38 14.43
N THR A 71 -4.76 7.62 15.72
CA THR A 71 -4.27 6.76 16.81
C THR A 71 -5.13 5.51 17.05
N ASN A 72 -6.40 5.54 16.62
CA ASN A 72 -7.36 4.46 16.82
C ASN A 72 -7.67 3.68 15.53
N PHE A 73 -6.89 3.91 14.47
CA PHE A 73 -7.09 3.25 13.19
C PHE A 73 -6.33 1.91 13.16
N ASN A 74 -7.00 0.86 12.73
CA ASN A 74 -6.37 -0.45 12.61
C ASN A 74 -5.62 -0.57 11.27
N TYR A 75 -4.33 -0.19 11.28
CA TYR A 75 -3.46 -0.33 10.11
C TYR A 75 -3.06 -1.78 9.82
N THR A 76 -3.26 -2.72 10.75
CA THR A 76 -2.89 -4.13 10.56
C THR A 76 -3.92 -4.92 9.77
N LYS A 77 -5.11 -4.36 9.55
CA LYS A 77 -6.13 -4.97 8.71
C LYS A 77 -5.85 -4.57 7.25
N PRO A 78 -5.54 -5.52 6.34
CA PRO A 78 -5.59 -5.23 4.92
C PRO A 78 -6.98 -4.68 4.59
N ARG A 79 -7.09 -3.64 3.76
CA ARG A 79 -8.37 -3.40 3.10
C ARG A 79 -8.69 -4.67 2.32
N ASN A 80 -9.86 -5.25 2.56
CA ASN A 80 -10.29 -6.55 2.03
C ASN A 80 -9.70 -6.80 0.64
N GLN A 81 -8.83 -7.81 0.50
CA GLN A 81 -8.34 -8.27 -0.80
C GLN A 81 -9.50 -8.76 -1.68
N LEU A 82 -10.63 -9.11 -1.07
CA LEU A 82 -11.83 -9.66 -1.71
C LEU A 82 -12.40 -8.79 -2.84
N ASN A 83 -12.08 -7.49 -2.91
CA ASN A 83 -12.60 -6.61 -3.95
C ASN A 83 -11.51 -6.06 -4.88
N CYS A 84 -10.26 -6.53 -4.79
CA CYS A 84 -9.15 -5.96 -5.57
C CYS A 84 -9.37 -6.12 -7.09
N LYS A 85 -9.98 -7.24 -7.52
CA LYS A 85 -10.38 -7.48 -8.92
C LYS A 85 -11.48 -6.51 -9.35
N GLU A 86 -12.56 -6.41 -8.55
CA GLU A 86 -13.72 -5.57 -8.83
C GLU A 86 -13.35 -4.07 -8.87
N ASP A 87 -12.61 -3.59 -7.85
CA ASP A 87 -12.15 -2.21 -7.74
C ASP A 87 -11.20 -1.82 -8.89
N PHE A 88 -10.36 -2.76 -9.36
CA PHE A 88 -9.45 -2.55 -10.48
C PHE A 88 -10.19 -2.47 -11.83
N LEU A 89 -11.14 -3.40 -12.05
CA LEU A 89 -11.99 -3.38 -13.25
C LEU A 89 -12.85 -2.11 -13.29
N GLU A 90 -13.40 -1.68 -12.16
CA GLU A 90 -14.14 -0.42 -12.05
C GLU A 90 -13.24 0.79 -12.36
N TYR A 91 -12.01 0.83 -11.83
CA TYR A 91 -11.05 1.90 -12.09
C TYR A 91 -10.67 2.02 -13.58
N ILE A 92 -10.39 0.88 -14.24
CA ILE A 92 -10.09 0.88 -15.69
C ILE A 92 -11.31 1.33 -16.48
N SER A 93 -12.49 0.82 -16.14
CA SER A 93 -13.76 1.18 -16.81
C SER A 93 -14.13 2.65 -16.64
N SER A 94 -13.71 3.28 -15.54
CA SER A 94 -13.98 4.68 -15.22
C SER A 94 -12.97 5.68 -15.79
N SER A 95 -11.85 5.21 -16.36
CA SER A 95 -10.76 6.07 -16.79
C SER A 95 -11.08 6.76 -18.14
N PRO A 96 -11.05 8.11 -18.22
CA PRO A 96 -11.42 8.86 -19.42
C PRO A 96 -10.39 8.78 -20.56
N LYS A 97 -9.22 8.15 -20.32
CA LYS A 97 -8.30 7.73 -21.39
C LYS A 97 -8.77 6.38 -21.93
N GLY A 98 -9.91 6.38 -22.61
CA GLY A 98 -10.29 5.31 -23.53
C GLY A 98 -9.17 5.14 -24.57
N ASN A 99 -8.71 3.94 -24.90
CA ASN A 99 -9.42 2.68 -24.93
C ASN A 99 -8.49 1.61 -24.33
N GLY A 100 -8.78 1.13 -23.11
CA GLY A 100 -8.40 -0.24 -22.78
C GLY A 100 -9.23 -1.10 -23.73
N THR A 101 -8.63 -1.58 -24.82
CA THR A 101 -9.29 -2.51 -25.72
C THR A 101 -9.83 -3.67 -24.89
N LEU A 102 -10.99 -4.22 -25.26
CA LEU A 102 -11.59 -5.38 -24.58
C LEU A 102 -10.53 -6.46 -24.25
N GLU A 103 -9.54 -6.63 -25.13
CA GLU A 103 -8.33 -7.45 -24.96
C GLU A 103 -7.57 -7.22 -23.66
N LEU A 104 -7.29 -5.98 -23.26
CA LEU A 104 -6.54 -5.72 -22.01
C LEU A 104 -7.34 -6.16 -20.78
N ASN A 105 -8.67 -6.03 -20.82
CA ASN A 105 -9.53 -6.50 -19.73
C ASN A 105 -9.56 -8.03 -19.67
N GLU A 106 -9.62 -8.71 -20.82
CA GLU A 106 -9.52 -10.16 -20.93
C GLU A 106 -8.15 -10.68 -20.45
N GLU A 107 -7.05 -9.99 -20.77
CA GLU A 107 -5.71 -10.32 -20.29
C GLU A 107 -5.59 -10.16 -18.76
N PHE A 108 -6.21 -9.13 -18.18
CA PHE A 108 -6.24 -8.97 -16.73
C PHE A 108 -7.11 -10.03 -16.04
N GLU A 109 -8.21 -10.47 -16.65
CA GLU A 109 -9.00 -11.60 -16.13
C GLU A 109 -8.13 -12.85 -15.96
N VAL A 110 -7.34 -13.20 -16.98
CA VAL A 110 -6.41 -14.34 -16.94
C VAL A 110 -5.37 -14.17 -15.82
N PHE A 111 -4.86 -12.95 -15.61
CA PHE A 111 -3.95 -12.66 -14.51
C PHE A 111 -4.60 -12.87 -13.14
N PHE A 112 -5.84 -12.42 -12.95
CA PHE A 112 -6.57 -12.62 -11.69
C PHE A 112 -6.88 -14.10 -11.44
N GLU A 113 -7.30 -14.85 -12.46
CA GLU A 113 -7.50 -16.30 -12.35
C GLU A 113 -6.20 -17.02 -11.92
N PHE A 114 -5.06 -16.60 -12.45
CA PHE A 114 -3.76 -17.14 -12.07
C PHE A 114 -3.41 -16.83 -10.61
N VAL A 115 -3.69 -15.61 -10.13
CA VAL A 115 -3.49 -15.22 -8.73
C VAL A 115 -4.40 -16.03 -7.80
N GLU A 116 -5.68 -16.17 -8.14
CA GLU A 116 -6.63 -17.00 -7.38
C GLU A 116 -6.17 -18.47 -7.32
N LEU A 117 -5.66 -19.02 -8.43
CA LEU A 117 -5.09 -20.36 -8.46
C LEU A 117 -3.89 -20.49 -7.52
N ILE A 118 -2.98 -19.51 -7.48
CA ILE A 118 -1.85 -19.50 -6.54
C ILE A 118 -2.34 -19.49 -5.09
N ASP A 119 -3.38 -18.71 -4.79
CA ASP A 119 -3.92 -18.61 -3.43
C ASP A 119 -4.62 -19.91 -3.01
N ILE A 120 -5.37 -20.56 -3.91
CA ILE A 120 -5.93 -21.91 -3.71
C ILE A 120 -4.80 -22.91 -3.44
N LEU A 121 -3.74 -22.89 -4.26
CA LEU A 121 -2.59 -23.76 -4.08
C LEU A 121 -1.98 -23.55 -2.70
N LYS A 122 -1.62 -22.32 -2.32
CA LYS A 122 -1.10 -22.00 -0.97
C LYS A 122 -2.02 -22.45 0.17
N ALA A 123 -3.34 -22.32 0.00
CA ALA A 123 -4.31 -22.76 1.00
C ALA A 123 -4.33 -24.29 1.14
N THR A 124 -4.16 -25.02 0.03
CA THR A 124 -4.10 -26.48 0.01
C THR A 124 -2.74 -27.08 0.40
N THR A 125 -1.63 -26.33 0.24
CA THR A 125 -0.28 -26.76 0.68
C THR A 125 0.05 -26.45 2.14
N LYS A 126 -0.93 -26.09 2.98
CA LYS A 126 -0.73 -26.00 4.43
C LYS A 126 -0.42 -27.38 5.01
N TYR A 127 0.88 -27.68 5.12
CA TYR A 127 1.46 -28.67 6.02
C TYR A 127 1.82 -28.02 7.36
#